data_AF-A0A1L7I7Z7-F1
#
_entry.id   AF-A0A1L7I7Z7-F1
#
_cell.length_a   1.000
_cell.length_b   1.000
_cell.length_c   1.000
_cell.angle_alpha   90.00
_cell.angle_beta   90.00
_cell.angle_gamma   90.00
#
_symmetry.space_group_name_H-M   'P 1'
#
loop_
_entity.id
_entity.type
_entity.pdbx_description
1 polymer ?
#
loop_
_entity_poly.entity_id
_entity_poly.type
_entity_poly.pdbx_seq_one_letter_code
_entity_poly.pdbx_strand_id
1 'polypeptide(L)'
;MNKFLVYTLFSLISFMGFSQDTLWKKRERVKKFIPMPMYVEHFGQINDTVETMIKDGDTLVSVPVDFDPFDSGDYVQVPYNQKDSIFLSIYKDVVFNAGKRGSQNERMRYWKDDIRIFFDESVPQEHAEKLMDFAKMISADIDSLNISRNFDREKSNYLVYYLNREHPTDYDPRMGSSKGGYYINWNRKNQIYDGKLKVNTELAPSEDYQLRLLKYYFFMSLGHFKQSNKMGCQGYLASCNHASSVSKIDLALLKYHYSYGVCKGTDLESFTELTTKMNQKLKKDPNAKLYIVHRE
;
A
#
# COMPACT_ATOMS: atom_id res chain seq x y z
N MET A 1 -37.63 13.90 74.76
CA MET A 1 -37.42 13.49 73.35
C MET A 1 -36.79 12.10 73.35
N ASN A 2 -37.55 11.09 72.93
CA ASN A 2 -37.22 9.69 73.18
C ASN A 2 -36.01 9.28 72.32
N LYS A 3 -34.85 9.00 72.95
CA LYS A 3 -33.63 8.54 72.25
C LYS A 3 -33.91 7.33 71.34
N PHE A 4 -34.86 6.50 71.73
CA PHE A 4 -35.33 5.34 70.96
C PHE A 4 -35.92 5.71 69.59
N LEU A 5 -36.57 6.87 69.48
CA LEU A 5 -37.21 7.36 68.27
C LEU A 5 -36.19 7.94 67.28
N VAL A 6 -35.09 8.49 67.79
CA VAL A 6 -33.96 8.97 66.98
C VAL A 6 -33.17 7.79 66.40
N TYR A 7 -32.95 6.73 67.19
CA TYR A 7 -32.25 5.53 66.69
C TYR A 7 -33.08 4.74 65.66
N THR A 8 -34.39 4.67 65.81
CA THR A 8 -35.27 4.03 64.80
C THR A 8 -35.31 4.83 63.50
N LEU A 9 -35.35 6.16 63.57
CA LEU A 9 -35.29 7.02 62.38
C LEU A 9 -33.95 6.89 61.64
N PHE A 10 -32.82 6.81 62.36
CA PHE A 10 -31.49 6.61 61.76
C PHE A 10 -31.34 5.23 61.11
N SER A 11 -31.92 4.18 61.72
CA SER A 11 -31.89 2.83 61.15
C SER A 11 -32.70 2.75 59.84
N LEU A 12 -33.86 3.41 59.77
CA LEU A 12 -34.71 3.41 58.58
C LEU A 12 -34.12 4.18 57.39
N ILE A 13 -33.36 5.26 57.65
CA ILE A 13 -32.65 6.01 56.58
C ILE A 13 -31.47 5.19 56.03
N SER A 14 -30.87 4.31 56.85
CA SER A 14 -29.74 3.47 56.44
C SER A 14 -30.12 2.39 55.42
N PHE A 15 -31.40 1.98 55.38
CA PHE A 15 -31.89 0.99 54.41
C PHE A 15 -32.31 1.58 53.06
N MET A 16 -32.48 2.91 52.94
CA MET A 16 -32.73 3.56 51.65
C MET A 16 -31.44 3.80 50.84
N GLY A 17 -30.26 3.73 51.48
CA GLY A 17 -28.95 3.90 50.84
C GLY A 17 -28.39 2.64 50.16
N PHE A 18 -29.05 1.49 50.31
CA PHE A 18 -28.63 0.22 49.70
C PHE A 18 -29.65 -0.32 48.69
N SER A 19 -30.34 0.58 47.97
CA SER A 19 -30.62 0.25 46.56
C SER A 19 -29.29 0.34 45.82
N GLN A 20 -28.42 -0.65 46.03
CA GLN A 20 -27.47 -1.00 45.00
C GLN A 20 -28.34 -1.38 43.81
N ASP A 21 -28.56 -0.37 42.95
CA ASP A 21 -28.82 -0.56 41.55
C ASP A 21 -27.68 -1.47 41.11
N THR A 22 -27.94 -2.77 41.18
CA THR A 22 -27.09 -3.75 40.55
C THR A 22 -27.26 -3.39 39.08
N LEU A 23 -26.37 -2.51 38.65
CA LEU A 23 -25.81 -2.50 37.33
C LEU A 23 -25.21 -3.91 37.08
N TRP A 24 -26.05 -4.95 37.07
CA TRP A 24 -26.37 -5.59 35.82
C TRP A 24 -26.54 -4.45 34.82
N LYS A 25 -25.40 -3.96 34.33
CA LYS A 25 -25.25 -3.70 32.91
C LYS A 25 -26.09 -4.81 32.31
N LYS A 26 -27.26 -4.46 31.77
CA LYS A 26 -27.61 -4.94 30.46
C LYS A 26 -26.25 -4.97 29.78
N ARG A 27 -25.66 -6.16 29.70
CA ARG A 27 -24.94 -6.53 28.51
C ARG A 27 -26.02 -6.26 27.48
N GLU A 28 -26.12 -5.01 27.02
CA GLU A 28 -26.58 -4.74 25.68
C GLU A 28 -25.81 -5.79 24.93
N ARG A 29 -26.51 -6.86 24.54
CA ARG A 29 -25.89 -7.95 23.80
C ARG A 29 -25.17 -7.20 22.70
N VAL A 30 -23.85 -7.15 22.75
CA VAL A 30 -23.08 -6.26 21.89
C VAL A 30 -23.32 -6.84 20.52
N LYS A 31 -24.28 -6.29 19.79
CA LYS A 31 -24.70 -6.84 18.52
C LYS A 31 -23.58 -6.48 17.55
N LYS A 32 -22.96 -7.50 16.97
CA LYS A 32 -21.99 -7.33 15.91
C LYS A 32 -22.76 -7.22 14.61
N PHE A 33 -22.38 -6.25 13.79
CA PHE A 33 -22.94 -6.05 12.47
C PHE A 33 -21.80 -6.04 11.44
N ILE A 34 -22.04 -6.65 10.28
CA ILE A 34 -21.11 -6.64 9.14
C ILE A 34 -21.81 -6.10 7.90
N PRO A 35 -21.10 -5.56 6.90
CA PRO A 35 -21.71 -5.14 5.64
C PRO A 35 -22.46 -6.28 4.95
N MET A 36 -23.63 -5.99 4.39
CA MET A 36 -24.44 -6.96 3.65
C MET A 36 -23.66 -7.78 2.60
N PRO A 37 -22.78 -7.20 1.76
CA PRO A 37 -21.99 -7.98 0.82
C PRO A 37 -21.13 -9.07 1.49
N MET A 38 -20.56 -8.75 2.66
CA MET A 38 -19.74 -9.69 3.43
C MET A 38 -20.59 -10.79 4.07
N TYR A 39 -21.80 -10.46 4.52
CA TYR A 39 -22.76 -11.45 5.01
C TYR A 39 -23.14 -12.44 3.90
N VAL A 40 -23.47 -11.93 2.71
CA VAL A 40 -23.80 -12.72 1.53
C VAL A 40 -22.65 -13.64 1.12
N GLU A 41 -21.40 -13.18 1.20
CA GLU A 41 -20.23 -14.02 0.92
C GLU A 41 -20.13 -15.23 1.87
N HIS A 42 -20.46 -15.06 3.15
CA HIS A 42 -20.31 -16.12 4.17
C HIS A 42 -21.56 -17.01 4.33
N PHE A 43 -22.75 -16.44 4.15
CA PHE A 43 -24.02 -17.10 4.47
C PHE A 43 -24.95 -17.24 3.26
N GLY A 44 -24.56 -16.74 2.08
CA GLY A 44 -25.28 -16.87 0.81
C GLY A 44 -26.37 -15.84 0.60
N GLN A 45 -27.43 -15.83 1.41
CA GLN A 45 -28.54 -14.87 1.29
C GLN A 45 -29.01 -14.38 2.65
N ILE A 46 -29.58 -13.19 2.70
CA ILE A 46 -30.18 -12.65 3.93
C ILE A 46 -31.53 -13.32 4.12
N ASN A 47 -31.73 -13.96 5.27
CA ASN A 47 -33.03 -14.44 5.69
C ASN A 47 -33.80 -13.31 6.40
N ASP A 48 -35.13 -13.29 6.25
CA ASP A 48 -36.01 -12.26 6.84
C ASP A 48 -35.95 -12.18 8.37
N THR A 49 -35.42 -13.21 9.04
CA THR A 49 -35.26 -13.26 10.50
C THR A 49 -34.01 -12.54 11.03
N VAL A 50 -33.11 -12.11 10.14
CA VAL A 50 -31.83 -11.51 10.54
C VAL A 50 -31.99 -10.01 10.67
N GLU A 51 -31.58 -9.45 11.81
CA GLU A 51 -31.69 -8.02 12.06
C GLU A 51 -30.70 -7.24 11.16
N THR A 52 -31.22 -6.22 10.48
CA THR A 52 -30.45 -5.31 9.62
C THR A 52 -30.52 -3.88 10.13
N MET A 53 -29.47 -3.10 9.92
CA MET A 53 -29.47 -1.65 10.18
C MET A 53 -28.84 -0.89 9.02
N ILE A 54 -29.29 0.34 8.78
CA ILE A 54 -28.67 1.24 7.80
C ILE A 54 -27.76 2.21 8.55
N LYS A 55 -26.50 2.30 8.13
CA LYS A 55 -25.52 3.24 8.69
C LYS A 55 -24.68 3.84 7.58
N ASP A 56 -24.64 5.16 7.51
CA ASP A 56 -23.86 5.90 6.50
C ASP A 56 -24.16 5.49 5.04
N GLY A 57 -25.40 5.05 4.77
CA GLY A 57 -25.83 4.57 3.46
C GLY A 57 -25.59 3.08 3.20
N ASP A 58 -24.86 2.39 4.07
CA ASP A 58 -24.62 0.95 3.98
C ASP A 58 -25.67 0.16 4.79
N THR A 59 -26.10 -0.98 4.22
CA THR A 59 -26.89 -1.98 4.96
C THR A 59 -25.97 -2.92 5.69
N LEU A 60 -26.09 -2.97 7.01
CA LEU A 60 -25.35 -3.86 7.89
C LEU A 60 -26.27 -4.96 8.41
N VAL A 61 -25.76 -6.19 8.48
CA VAL A 61 -26.49 -7.38 8.89
C VAL A 61 -25.91 -7.90 10.20
N SER A 62 -26.77 -8.24 11.16
CA SER A 62 -26.35 -8.76 12.45
C SER A 62 -25.73 -10.16 12.32
N VAL A 63 -24.67 -10.40 13.09
CA VAL A 63 -23.96 -11.68 13.17
C VAL A 63 -23.71 -12.05 14.63
N PRO A 64 -23.44 -13.35 14.93
CA PRO A 64 -22.95 -13.76 16.23
C PRO A 64 -21.75 -12.90 16.68
N VAL A 65 -21.65 -12.62 17.97
CA VAL A 65 -20.64 -11.69 18.51
C VAL A 65 -19.22 -12.24 18.31
N ASP A 66 -19.09 -13.56 18.38
CA ASP A 66 -17.89 -14.35 18.18
C ASP A 66 -17.59 -14.64 16.70
N PHE A 67 -18.51 -14.36 15.78
CA PHE A 67 -18.26 -14.53 14.35
C PHE A 67 -17.22 -13.52 13.88
N ASP A 68 -16.07 -13.99 13.41
CA ASP A 68 -15.08 -13.16 12.73
C ASP A 68 -15.10 -13.46 11.22
N PRO A 69 -15.53 -12.50 10.37
CA PRO A 69 -15.55 -12.68 8.92
C PRO A 69 -14.16 -12.85 8.29
N PHE A 70 -13.08 -12.75 9.08
CA PHE A 70 -11.71 -12.88 8.60
C PHE A 70 -11.00 -14.14 9.12
N ASP A 71 -11.69 -15.01 9.87
CA ASP A 71 -11.12 -16.22 10.48
C ASP A 71 -10.98 -17.41 9.50
N SER A 72 -11.36 -17.23 8.23
CA SER A 72 -11.31 -18.29 7.21
C SER A 72 -9.89 -18.66 6.76
N GLY A 73 -8.83 -18.10 7.37
CA GLY A 73 -7.43 -18.33 7.00
C GLY A 73 -6.97 -17.63 5.71
N ASP A 74 -7.91 -17.18 4.87
CA ASP A 74 -7.63 -16.49 3.60
C ASP A 74 -7.33 -15.00 3.78
N TYR A 75 -7.45 -14.47 5.00
CA TYR A 75 -7.33 -13.04 5.27
C TYR A 75 -6.13 -12.71 6.16
N VAL A 76 -5.39 -11.67 5.77
CA VAL A 76 -4.26 -11.13 6.53
C VAL A 76 -4.62 -9.72 6.99
N GLN A 77 -4.57 -9.49 8.30
CA GLN A 77 -4.78 -8.17 8.91
C GLN A 77 -3.45 -7.49 9.18
N VAL A 78 -3.31 -6.26 8.66
CA VAL A 78 -2.06 -5.50 8.77
C VAL A 78 -2.35 -4.18 9.46
N PRO A 79 -1.60 -3.82 10.51
CA PRO A 79 -1.77 -2.52 11.16
C PRO A 79 -1.63 -1.36 10.17
N TYR A 80 -2.60 -0.44 10.19
CA TYR A 80 -2.54 0.77 9.41
C TYR A 80 -1.43 1.69 9.93
N ASN A 81 -0.45 1.99 9.07
CA ASN A 81 0.63 2.92 9.38
C ASN A 81 0.21 4.34 8.97
N GLN A 82 -0.16 5.16 9.95
CA GLN A 82 -0.58 6.54 9.71
C GLN A 82 0.55 7.36 9.09
N LYS A 83 0.23 8.06 8.00
CA LYS A 83 1.10 9.06 7.37
C LYS A 83 0.45 10.43 7.39
N ASP A 84 1.28 11.46 7.47
CA ASP A 84 0.83 12.84 7.41
C ASP A 84 0.29 13.21 6.01
N SER A 85 -0.39 14.35 5.94
CA SER A 85 -1.02 14.82 4.71
C SER A 85 -0.02 15.20 3.62
N ILE A 86 1.19 15.62 3.97
CA ILE A 86 2.24 16.00 3.00
C ILE A 86 2.75 14.73 2.32
N PHE A 87 3.10 13.70 3.09
CA PHE A 87 3.52 12.41 2.57
C PHE A 87 2.45 11.78 1.68
N LEU A 88 1.18 11.75 2.14
CA LEU A 88 0.08 11.20 1.35
C LEU A 88 -0.17 11.99 0.06
N SER A 89 0.00 13.32 0.10
CA SER A 89 -0.12 14.17 -1.09
C SER A 89 0.98 13.88 -2.12
N ILE A 90 2.23 13.67 -1.67
CA ILE A 90 3.33 13.26 -2.54
C ILE A 90 3.07 11.85 -3.09
N TYR A 91 2.66 10.91 -2.24
CA TYR A 91 2.35 9.54 -2.64
C TYR A 91 1.29 9.48 -3.75
N LYS A 92 0.25 10.32 -3.63
CA LYS A 92 -0.80 10.44 -4.65
C LYS A 92 -0.26 10.92 -6.00
N ASP A 93 0.67 11.86 -6.01
CA ASP A 93 1.32 12.32 -7.25
C ASP A 93 2.14 11.20 -7.88
N VAL A 94 3.00 10.53 -7.10
CA VAL A 94 3.98 9.58 -7.63
C VAL A 94 3.34 8.24 -8.05
N VAL A 95 2.25 7.81 -7.43
CA VAL A 95 1.59 6.53 -7.77
C VAL A 95 0.44 6.72 -8.75
N PHE A 96 -0.37 7.76 -8.57
CA PHE A 96 -1.62 7.95 -9.31
C PHE A 96 -1.59 9.14 -10.27
N ASN A 97 -0.46 9.85 -10.38
CA ASN A 97 -0.35 11.06 -11.19
C ASN A 97 -1.40 12.12 -10.81
N ALA A 98 -1.70 12.23 -9.51
CA ALA A 98 -2.80 13.04 -9.01
C ALA A 98 -2.73 14.50 -9.51
N GLY A 99 -3.89 15.04 -9.91
CA GLY A 99 -4.00 16.41 -10.45
C GLY A 99 -3.66 16.53 -11.94
N LYS A 100 -3.35 15.43 -12.63
CA LYS A 100 -3.23 15.38 -14.10
C LYS A 100 -4.49 14.81 -14.75
N ARG A 101 -4.74 15.19 -16.01
CA ARG A 101 -5.87 14.66 -16.78
C ARG A 101 -5.79 13.14 -16.86
N GLY A 102 -6.88 12.47 -16.47
CA GLY A 102 -6.98 11.00 -16.51
C GLY A 102 -6.52 10.28 -15.24
N SER A 103 -6.02 10.98 -14.21
CA SER A 103 -5.53 10.37 -12.97
C SER A 103 -6.59 9.55 -12.21
N GLN A 104 -7.87 9.80 -12.45
CA GLN A 104 -8.98 9.06 -11.81
C GLN A 104 -8.98 7.58 -12.20
N ASN A 105 -8.48 7.26 -13.39
CA ASN A 105 -8.38 5.89 -13.88
C ASN A 105 -7.03 5.24 -13.54
N GLU A 106 -6.10 6.00 -12.97
CA GLU A 106 -4.81 5.45 -12.57
C GLU A 106 -4.98 4.55 -11.35
N ARG A 107 -4.30 3.42 -11.42
CA ARG A 107 -4.31 2.40 -10.39
C ARG A 107 -2.89 2.09 -9.95
N MET A 108 -2.76 1.76 -8.68
CA MET A 108 -1.49 1.35 -8.09
C MET A 108 -0.98 0.09 -8.80
N ARG A 109 0.20 0.19 -9.44
CA ARG A 109 0.87 -0.94 -10.07
C ARG A 109 2.01 -1.40 -9.19
N TYR A 110 2.18 -2.69 -9.05
CA TYR A 110 3.17 -3.27 -8.14
C TYR A 110 3.63 -4.64 -8.66
N TRP A 111 4.85 -5.04 -8.32
CA TRP A 111 5.30 -6.41 -8.51
C TRP A 111 4.70 -7.30 -7.42
N LYS A 112 3.95 -8.34 -7.83
CA LYS A 112 3.44 -9.35 -6.87
C LYS A 112 4.49 -10.43 -6.60
N ASP A 113 5.16 -10.86 -7.66
CA ASP A 113 6.18 -11.90 -7.61
C ASP A 113 7.59 -11.28 -7.61
N ASP A 114 8.57 -12.11 -7.28
CA ASP A 114 9.98 -11.75 -7.28
C ASP A 114 10.44 -11.17 -8.62
N ILE A 115 11.24 -10.11 -8.57
CA ILE A 115 11.90 -9.54 -9.74
C ILE A 115 13.19 -10.32 -10.00
N ARG A 116 13.21 -11.10 -11.07
CA ARG A 116 14.35 -11.88 -11.53
C ARG A 116 14.96 -11.19 -12.74
N ILE A 117 16.10 -10.53 -12.52
CA ILE A 117 16.78 -9.70 -13.50
C ILE A 117 17.77 -10.52 -14.32
N PHE A 118 17.59 -10.53 -15.63
CA PHE A 118 18.60 -10.97 -16.59
C PHE A 118 19.28 -9.75 -17.21
N PHE A 119 20.61 -9.80 -17.25
CA PHE A 119 21.44 -8.79 -17.92
C PHE A 119 21.90 -9.36 -19.26
N ASP A 120 21.54 -8.67 -20.33
CA ASP A 120 22.04 -8.95 -21.67
C ASP A 120 23.57 -8.72 -21.74
N GLU A 121 24.25 -9.41 -22.66
CA GLU A 121 25.70 -9.33 -22.86
C GLU A 121 26.20 -7.89 -23.12
N SER A 122 25.32 -7.03 -23.65
CA SER A 122 25.58 -5.61 -23.86
C SER A 122 25.85 -4.82 -22.56
N VAL A 123 25.46 -5.35 -21.40
CA VAL A 123 25.59 -4.65 -20.11
C VAL A 123 26.94 -5.00 -19.47
N PRO A 124 27.82 -4.00 -19.22
CA PRO A 124 29.08 -4.26 -18.52
C PRO A 124 28.86 -4.92 -17.15
N GLN A 125 29.69 -5.89 -16.81
CA GLN A 125 29.58 -6.63 -15.54
C GLN A 125 29.54 -5.68 -14.33
N GLU A 126 30.37 -4.65 -14.32
CA GLU A 126 30.40 -3.64 -13.26
C GLU A 126 29.05 -2.92 -13.10
N HIS A 127 28.37 -2.61 -14.21
CA HIS A 127 27.04 -1.96 -14.16
C HIS A 127 25.97 -2.91 -13.64
N ALA A 128 26.04 -4.19 -14.02
CA ALA A 128 25.15 -5.22 -13.49
C ALA A 128 25.32 -5.38 -11.97
N GLU A 129 26.56 -5.46 -11.49
CA GLU A 129 26.88 -5.54 -10.05
C GLU A 129 26.40 -4.30 -9.29
N LYS A 130 26.72 -3.09 -9.79
CA LYS A 130 26.26 -1.84 -9.16
C LYS A 130 24.74 -1.67 -9.17
N LEU A 131 24.02 -2.24 -10.14
CA LEU A 131 22.56 -2.27 -10.12
C LEU A 131 22.04 -3.27 -9.10
N MET A 132 22.63 -4.45 -8.99
CA MET A 132 22.22 -5.45 -8.00
C MET A 132 22.48 -4.98 -6.56
N ASP A 133 23.60 -4.28 -6.32
CA ASP A 133 23.87 -3.65 -5.02
C ASP A 133 22.84 -2.58 -4.69
N PHE A 134 22.49 -1.76 -5.68
CA PHE A 134 21.44 -0.76 -5.54
C PHE A 134 20.08 -1.40 -5.26
N ALA A 135 19.72 -2.46 -5.98
CA ALA A 135 18.48 -3.21 -5.80
C ALA A 135 18.40 -3.80 -4.38
N LYS A 136 19.48 -4.45 -3.92
CA LYS A 136 19.58 -4.98 -2.56
C LYS A 136 19.42 -3.89 -1.50
N MET A 137 20.02 -2.73 -1.70
CA MET A 137 19.91 -1.60 -0.77
C MET A 137 18.47 -1.07 -0.68
N ILE A 138 17.76 -0.89 -1.80
CA ILE A 138 16.40 -0.34 -1.78
C ILE A 138 15.35 -1.34 -1.29
N SER A 139 15.60 -2.65 -1.41
CA SER A 139 14.66 -3.69 -1.01
C SER A 139 14.94 -4.29 0.37
N ALA A 140 16.05 -3.94 1.03
CA ALA A 140 16.52 -4.57 2.27
C ALA A 140 15.46 -4.64 3.40
N ASP A 141 14.60 -3.61 3.52
CA ASP A 141 13.58 -3.51 4.57
C ASP A 141 12.15 -3.66 4.03
N ILE A 142 11.97 -4.37 2.92
CA ILE A 142 10.70 -4.54 2.22
C ILE A 142 10.47 -6.03 1.91
N ASP A 143 9.86 -6.76 2.84
CA ASP A 143 9.65 -8.21 2.74
C ASP A 143 8.91 -8.67 1.49
N SER A 144 8.01 -7.82 0.97
CA SER A 144 7.19 -8.10 -0.21
C SER A 144 7.87 -7.76 -1.54
N LEU A 145 9.12 -7.29 -1.53
CA LEU A 145 9.87 -6.92 -2.72
C LEU A 145 11.20 -7.67 -2.74
N ASN A 146 11.21 -8.85 -3.36
CA ASN A 146 12.43 -9.62 -3.58
C ASN A 146 12.99 -9.37 -4.98
N ILE A 147 14.29 -9.10 -5.05
CA ILE A 147 14.99 -8.78 -6.30
C ILE A 147 16.25 -9.62 -6.38
N SER A 148 16.40 -10.39 -7.45
CA SER A 148 17.51 -11.31 -7.65
C SER A 148 18.03 -11.26 -9.09
N ARG A 149 19.30 -11.65 -9.27
CA ARG A 149 19.88 -11.86 -10.60
C ARG A 149 19.56 -13.28 -11.07
N ASN A 150 19.22 -13.42 -12.34
CA ASN A 150 19.11 -14.69 -13.03
C ASN A 150 20.01 -14.70 -14.27
N PHE A 151 20.73 -15.79 -14.48
CA PHE A 151 21.62 -15.97 -15.64
C PHE A 151 20.89 -16.63 -16.82
N ASP A 152 19.68 -17.11 -16.61
CA ASP A 152 18.82 -17.69 -17.63
C ASP A 152 17.70 -16.70 -17.97
N ARG A 153 17.71 -16.18 -19.21
CA ARG A 153 16.73 -15.21 -19.71
C ARG A 153 15.30 -15.74 -19.60
N GLU A 154 15.08 -17.02 -19.90
CA GLU A 154 13.73 -17.61 -19.89
C GLU A 154 13.17 -17.78 -18.48
N LYS A 155 14.04 -17.76 -17.46
CA LYS A 155 13.66 -17.78 -16.04
C LYS A 155 13.65 -16.39 -15.40
N SER A 156 13.85 -15.35 -16.19
CA SER A 156 13.80 -13.96 -15.77
C SER A 156 12.46 -13.33 -16.13
N ASN A 157 12.04 -12.33 -15.39
CA ASN A 157 10.88 -11.49 -15.73
C ASN A 157 11.27 -10.02 -15.88
N TYR A 158 12.57 -9.72 -15.82
CA TYR A 158 13.10 -8.38 -16.00
C TYR A 158 14.37 -8.42 -16.85
N LEU A 159 14.36 -7.78 -18.02
CA LEU A 159 15.50 -7.72 -18.94
C LEU A 159 16.17 -6.35 -18.86
N VAL A 160 17.47 -6.32 -18.62
CA VAL A 160 18.32 -5.12 -18.73
C VAL A 160 19.25 -5.27 -19.91
N TYR A 161 19.29 -4.28 -20.80
CA TYR A 161 20.15 -4.30 -21.99
C TYR A 161 20.60 -2.90 -22.38
N TYR A 162 21.77 -2.82 -23.02
CA TYR A 162 22.34 -1.60 -23.55
C TYR A 162 22.23 -1.60 -25.07
N LEU A 163 21.89 -0.44 -25.64
CA LEU A 163 21.80 -0.24 -27.08
C LEU A 163 23.03 0.53 -27.56
N ASN A 164 23.78 -0.07 -28.49
CA ASN A 164 24.94 0.54 -29.15
C ASN A 164 25.20 -0.10 -30.51
N ARG A 165 26.29 0.28 -31.17
CA ARG A 165 26.65 -0.26 -32.50
C ARG A 165 26.90 -1.77 -32.50
N GLU A 166 27.48 -2.30 -31.44
CA GLU A 166 27.81 -3.73 -31.30
C GLU A 166 26.58 -4.56 -30.91
N HIS A 167 25.68 -3.95 -30.13
CA HIS A 167 24.42 -4.54 -29.67
C HIS A 167 23.23 -3.65 -30.09
N PRO A 168 22.78 -3.73 -31.36
CA PRO A 168 21.75 -2.85 -31.92
C PRO A 168 20.31 -3.33 -31.63
N THR A 169 20.13 -4.45 -30.95
CA THR A 169 18.81 -5.07 -30.73
C THR A 169 17.99 -4.28 -29.72
N ASP A 170 16.91 -3.63 -30.20
CA ASP A 170 15.92 -2.98 -29.34
C ASP A 170 14.79 -3.96 -29.00
N TYR A 171 14.89 -4.58 -27.81
CA TYR A 171 13.88 -5.55 -27.35
C TYR A 171 12.51 -4.92 -27.03
N ASP A 172 12.40 -3.60 -26.89
CA ASP A 172 11.11 -2.92 -26.75
C ASP A 172 11.12 -1.49 -27.33
N PRO A 173 10.75 -1.34 -28.62
CA PRO A 173 10.79 -0.05 -29.32
C PRO A 173 9.70 0.93 -28.84
N ARG A 174 8.78 0.51 -27.96
CA ARG A 174 7.74 1.39 -27.40
C ARG A 174 8.29 2.36 -26.35
N MET A 175 9.52 2.16 -25.89
CA MET A 175 10.20 3.09 -24.99
C MET A 175 10.55 4.39 -25.73
N GLY A 176 9.79 5.46 -25.51
CA GLY A 176 9.91 6.70 -26.28
C GLY A 176 11.13 7.58 -26.01
N SER A 177 11.94 7.30 -24.97
CA SER A 177 13.12 8.11 -24.66
C SER A 177 14.36 7.56 -25.37
N SER A 178 15.01 8.42 -26.17
CA SER A 178 16.16 8.05 -27.00
C SER A 178 17.37 7.60 -26.18
N LYS A 179 17.60 8.18 -25.00
CA LYS A 179 18.73 7.88 -24.12
C LYS A 179 18.56 6.58 -23.32
N GLY A 180 17.36 6.05 -23.25
CA GLY A 180 17.02 4.91 -22.41
C GLY A 180 15.63 5.05 -21.81
N GLY A 181 15.18 4.02 -21.13
CA GLY A 181 13.85 3.96 -20.54
C GLY A 181 13.57 2.61 -19.94
N TYR A 182 12.33 2.44 -19.49
CA TYR A 182 11.80 1.14 -19.16
C TYR A 182 10.42 0.96 -19.78
N TYR A 183 10.03 -0.29 -19.95
CA TYR A 183 8.68 -0.70 -20.31
C TYR A 183 8.30 -1.86 -19.40
N ILE A 184 7.07 -1.85 -18.91
CA ILE A 184 6.56 -2.90 -18.03
C ILE A 184 5.19 -3.35 -18.54
N ASN A 185 4.90 -4.63 -18.36
CA ASN A 185 3.59 -5.20 -18.60
C ASN A 185 2.95 -5.59 -17.27
N TRP A 186 1.64 -5.36 -17.15
CA TRP A 186 0.87 -5.72 -15.97
C TRP A 186 -0.44 -6.40 -16.38
N ASN A 187 -0.97 -7.22 -15.48
CA ASN A 187 -2.21 -7.95 -15.70
C ASN A 187 -3.45 -7.09 -15.33
N ARG A 188 -4.66 -7.65 -15.46
CA ARG A 188 -5.93 -6.96 -15.14
C ARG A 188 -6.07 -6.57 -13.65
N LYS A 189 -5.23 -7.12 -12.77
CA LYS A 189 -5.16 -6.79 -11.34
C LYS A 189 -4.09 -5.74 -11.02
N ASN A 190 -3.51 -5.09 -12.04
CA ASN A 190 -2.40 -4.13 -11.92
C ASN A 190 -1.12 -4.73 -11.31
N GLN A 191 -0.95 -6.04 -11.43
CA GLN A 191 0.28 -6.72 -11.00
C GLN A 191 1.25 -6.74 -12.17
N ILE A 192 2.43 -6.20 -11.96
CA ILE A 192 3.53 -6.18 -12.92
C ILE A 192 4.12 -7.59 -12.98
N TYR A 193 4.32 -8.10 -14.19
CA TYR A 193 4.85 -9.45 -14.42
C TYR A 193 6.00 -9.52 -15.43
N ASP A 194 6.25 -8.46 -16.20
CA ASP A 194 7.36 -8.37 -17.14
C ASP A 194 7.89 -6.93 -17.18
N GLY A 195 9.20 -6.78 -17.21
CA GLY A 195 9.89 -5.50 -17.25
C GLY A 195 11.08 -5.54 -18.20
N LYS A 196 11.32 -4.44 -18.88
CA LYS A 196 12.48 -4.24 -19.76
C LYS A 196 13.06 -2.87 -19.45
N LEU A 197 14.38 -2.77 -19.37
CA LEU A 197 15.12 -1.54 -19.16
C LEU A 197 16.21 -1.42 -20.20
N LYS A 198 16.20 -0.29 -20.91
CA LYS A 198 17.16 0.07 -21.95
C LYS A 198 18.00 1.27 -21.52
N VAL A 199 19.30 1.23 -21.78
CA VAL A 199 20.15 2.43 -21.81
C VAL A 199 20.82 2.51 -23.18
N ASN A 200 20.71 3.66 -23.84
CA ASN A 200 21.40 3.88 -25.12
C ASN A 200 22.76 4.53 -24.85
N THR A 201 23.83 3.75 -24.95
CA THR A 201 25.17 4.23 -24.58
C THR A 201 25.77 5.18 -25.64
N GLU A 202 25.28 5.15 -26.88
CA GLU A 202 25.66 6.14 -27.91
C GLU A 202 25.16 7.54 -27.55
N LEU A 203 24.06 7.64 -26.79
CA LEU A 203 23.44 8.91 -26.36
C LEU A 203 23.67 9.24 -24.87
N ALA A 204 24.31 8.34 -24.14
CA ALA A 204 24.74 8.49 -22.75
C ALA A 204 26.26 8.24 -22.68
N PRO A 205 27.10 9.24 -23.03
CA PRO A 205 28.51 9.01 -23.37
C PRO A 205 29.42 8.69 -22.17
N SER A 206 28.99 8.98 -20.93
CA SER A 206 29.76 8.63 -19.73
C SER A 206 29.15 7.47 -18.97
N GLU A 207 30.01 6.59 -18.45
CA GLU A 207 29.61 5.44 -17.63
C GLU A 207 28.78 5.87 -16.40
N ASP A 208 29.19 6.94 -15.71
CA ASP A 208 28.45 7.51 -14.60
C ASP A 208 27.01 7.91 -15.00
N TYR A 209 26.84 8.46 -16.21
CA TYR A 209 25.53 8.83 -16.69
C TYR A 209 24.69 7.60 -17.04
N GLN A 210 25.29 6.59 -17.68
CA GLN A 210 24.63 5.32 -17.98
C GLN A 210 24.16 4.63 -16.71
N LEU A 211 25.01 4.56 -15.69
CA LEU A 211 24.67 3.97 -14.39
C LEU A 211 23.56 4.77 -13.67
N ARG A 212 23.59 6.11 -13.77
CA ARG A 212 22.51 6.95 -13.25
C ARG A 212 21.17 6.65 -13.93
N LEU A 213 21.15 6.55 -15.26
CA LEU A 213 19.95 6.19 -16.02
C LEU A 213 19.46 4.79 -15.65
N LEU A 214 20.39 3.83 -15.51
CA LEU A 214 20.10 2.46 -15.13
C LEU A 214 19.38 2.40 -13.77
N LYS A 215 19.94 3.03 -12.73
CA LYS A 215 19.34 3.06 -11.39
C LYS A 215 18.02 3.84 -11.36
N TYR A 216 17.94 4.96 -12.07
CA TYR A 216 16.73 5.77 -12.16
C TYR A 216 15.58 4.98 -12.80
N TYR A 217 15.77 4.45 -14.01
CA TYR A 217 14.70 3.71 -14.70
C TYR A 217 14.32 2.43 -13.96
N PHE A 218 15.29 1.76 -13.35
CA PHE A 218 15.01 0.60 -12.50
C PHE A 218 14.10 0.98 -11.33
N PHE A 219 14.45 2.01 -10.56
CA PHE A 219 13.63 2.49 -9.44
C PHE A 219 12.22 2.88 -9.88
N MET A 220 12.10 3.63 -10.99
CA MET A 220 10.80 4.05 -11.52
C MET A 220 9.93 2.85 -11.94
N SER A 221 10.54 1.80 -12.48
CA SER A 221 9.84 0.58 -12.91
C SER A 221 9.27 -0.26 -11.76
N LEU A 222 9.71 -0.03 -10.52
CA LEU A 222 9.23 -0.77 -9.36
C LEU A 222 7.76 -0.47 -9.03
N GLY A 223 7.24 0.70 -9.35
CA GLY A 223 5.82 1.03 -9.12
C GLY A 223 5.16 1.70 -10.31
N HIS A 224 5.81 1.68 -11.47
CA HIS A 224 5.50 2.57 -12.60
C HIS A 224 5.43 4.05 -12.18
N PHE A 225 6.34 4.45 -11.28
CA PHE A 225 6.21 5.71 -10.58
C PHE A 225 6.21 6.92 -11.52
N LYS A 226 5.61 7.99 -11.04
CA LYS A 226 5.58 9.33 -11.60
C LYS A 226 6.38 10.26 -10.70
N GLN A 227 6.62 11.46 -11.21
CA GLN A 227 7.34 12.48 -10.46
C GLN A 227 6.39 13.47 -9.82
N SER A 228 6.80 14.03 -8.68
CA SER A 228 6.06 15.09 -7.99
C SER A 228 6.87 16.38 -7.95
N ASN A 229 6.19 17.51 -8.14
CA ASN A 229 6.72 18.85 -7.91
C ASN A 229 6.73 19.25 -6.42
N LYS A 230 6.20 18.40 -5.53
CA LYS A 230 6.09 18.65 -4.08
C LYS A 230 7.31 18.16 -3.30
N MET A 231 8.34 17.68 -4.00
CA MET A 231 9.56 17.12 -3.43
C MET A 231 10.76 18.01 -3.75
N GLY A 232 11.78 18.02 -2.88
CA GLY A 232 13.06 18.66 -3.19
C GLY A 232 13.82 17.92 -4.31
N CYS A 233 14.66 18.63 -5.06
CA CYS A 233 15.32 18.15 -6.29
C CYS A 233 16.44 17.09 -6.11
N GLN A 234 16.42 16.32 -5.02
CA GLN A 234 17.48 15.34 -4.73
C GLN A 234 17.12 13.92 -5.19
N GLY A 235 15.83 13.57 -5.14
CA GLY A 235 15.35 12.20 -5.31
C GLY A 235 14.85 11.86 -6.72
N TYR A 236 14.79 10.56 -7.04
CA TYR A 236 14.29 10.06 -8.32
C TYR A 236 12.82 10.40 -8.58
N LEU A 237 11.99 10.49 -7.54
CA LEU A 237 10.59 10.86 -7.67
C LEU A 237 10.36 12.37 -7.71
N ALA A 238 11.40 13.19 -7.57
CA ALA A 238 11.28 14.63 -7.73
C ALA A 238 11.23 15.00 -9.21
N SER A 239 10.32 15.91 -9.57
CA SER A 239 10.18 16.43 -10.94
C SER A 239 11.22 17.52 -11.22
N CYS A 240 12.50 17.17 -11.11
CA CYS A 240 13.63 18.04 -11.41
C CYS A 240 14.58 17.39 -12.41
N ASN A 241 15.19 18.21 -13.27
CA ASN A 241 16.10 17.74 -14.34
C ASN A 241 17.45 17.18 -13.83
N HIS A 242 17.70 17.22 -12.52
CA HIS A 242 18.99 16.91 -11.90
C HIS A 242 18.93 15.80 -10.84
N ALA A 243 17.82 15.06 -10.72
CA ALA A 243 17.72 13.94 -9.80
C ALA A 243 18.84 12.91 -10.07
N SER A 244 19.80 12.81 -9.14
CA SER A 244 21.03 12.04 -9.33
C SER A 244 21.10 10.78 -8.47
N SER A 245 20.30 10.70 -7.42
CA SER A 245 20.35 9.60 -6.45
C SER A 245 18.98 9.32 -5.84
N VAL A 246 18.84 8.14 -5.23
CA VAL A 246 17.67 7.85 -4.41
C VAL A 246 17.77 8.62 -3.09
N SER A 247 16.70 9.31 -2.73
CA SER A 247 16.60 10.08 -1.49
C SER A 247 15.88 9.29 -0.39
N LYS A 248 15.96 9.78 0.86
CA LYS A 248 15.23 9.17 2.00
C LYS A 248 13.72 9.12 1.76
N ILE A 249 13.15 10.16 1.14
CA ILE A 249 11.72 10.21 0.84
C ILE A 249 11.35 9.21 -0.27
N ASP A 250 12.22 8.99 -1.27
CA ASP A 250 11.99 7.96 -2.28
C ASP A 250 11.91 6.56 -1.65
N LEU A 251 12.86 6.23 -0.75
CA LEU A 251 12.87 4.96 -0.03
C LEU A 251 11.62 4.80 0.86
N ALA A 252 11.21 5.88 1.54
CA ALA A 252 10.00 5.86 2.36
C ALA A 252 8.73 5.64 1.51
N LEU A 253 8.65 6.24 0.33
CA LEU A 253 7.55 6.05 -0.62
C LEU A 253 7.55 4.63 -1.19
N LEU A 254 8.71 4.09 -1.57
CA LEU A 254 8.85 2.70 -2.03
C LEU A 254 8.42 1.71 -0.93
N LYS A 255 8.91 1.90 0.30
CA LYS A 255 8.54 1.05 1.44
C LYS A 255 7.05 1.13 1.73
N TYR A 256 6.46 2.32 1.68
CA TYR A 256 5.00 2.47 1.86
C TYR A 256 4.22 1.78 0.74
N HIS A 257 4.65 1.93 -0.52
CA HIS A 257 4.04 1.30 -1.69
C HIS A 257 3.98 -0.22 -1.59
N TYR A 258 5.05 -0.84 -1.08
CA TYR A 258 5.12 -2.29 -0.92
C TYR A 258 4.65 -2.79 0.45
N SER A 259 4.38 -1.89 1.40
CA SER A 259 3.87 -2.29 2.70
C SER A 259 2.51 -2.98 2.58
N TYR A 260 2.31 -4.01 3.38
CA TYR A 260 1.01 -4.66 3.52
C TYR A 260 -0.06 -3.73 4.13
N GLY A 261 0.27 -2.49 4.51
CA GLY A 261 -0.69 -1.50 5.00
C GLY A 261 -1.27 -0.61 3.88
N VAL A 262 -1.16 -1.02 2.62
CA VAL A 262 -1.70 -0.28 1.48
C VAL A 262 -2.49 -1.23 0.59
N CYS A 263 -3.73 -0.88 0.25
CA CYS A 263 -4.58 -1.67 -0.64
C CYS A 263 -3.96 -1.77 -2.04
N LYS A 264 -3.18 -2.83 -2.28
CA LYS A 264 -2.50 -3.11 -3.55
C LYS A 264 -3.52 -3.13 -4.71
N GLY A 265 -3.18 -2.49 -5.83
CA GLY A 265 -4.03 -2.48 -7.03
C GLY A 265 -5.22 -1.50 -6.99
N THR A 266 -5.40 -0.75 -5.90
CA THR A 266 -6.48 0.24 -5.74
C THR A 266 -6.35 1.42 -6.72
N ASP A 267 -7.45 2.13 -6.97
CA ASP A 267 -7.46 3.46 -7.61
C ASP A 267 -7.28 4.60 -6.60
N LEU A 268 -7.07 5.81 -7.13
CA LEU A 268 -6.83 7.04 -6.36
C LEU A 268 -8.00 7.40 -5.44
N GLU A 269 -9.24 7.18 -5.90
CA GLU A 269 -10.45 7.49 -5.14
C GLU A 269 -10.54 6.58 -3.92
N SER A 270 -10.52 5.26 -4.13
CA SER A 270 -10.57 4.26 -3.06
C SER A 270 -9.41 4.43 -2.07
N PHE A 271 -8.20 4.74 -2.55
CA PHE A 271 -7.06 5.06 -1.69
C PHE A 271 -7.31 6.32 -0.85
N THR A 272 -7.87 7.36 -1.46
CA THR A 272 -8.16 8.64 -0.79
C THR A 272 -9.25 8.49 0.26
N GLU A 273 -10.32 7.76 -0.05
CA GLU A 273 -11.40 7.49 0.90
C GLU A 273 -10.90 6.69 2.10
N LEU A 274 -10.18 5.59 1.86
CA LEU A 274 -9.63 4.74 2.91
C LEU A 274 -8.73 5.54 3.85
N THR A 275 -7.72 6.22 3.30
CA THR A 275 -6.76 6.99 4.11
C THR A 275 -7.45 8.15 4.85
N THR A 276 -8.47 8.77 4.25
CA THR A 276 -9.26 9.82 4.92
C THR A 276 -10.06 9.26 6.08
N LYS A 277 -10.81 8.17 5.88
CA LYS A 277 -11.61 7.50 6.92
C LYS A 277 -10.73 7.03 8.08
N MET A 278 -9.61 6.37 7.79
CA MET A 278 -8.66 5.90 8.81
C MET A 278 -8.06 7.08 9.60
N ASN A 279 -7.62 8.14 8.93
CA ASN A 279 -7.06 9.32 9.59
C ASN A 279 -8.11 10.07 10.42
N GLN A 280 -9.36 10.16 9.97
CA GLN A 280 -10.45 10.75 10.75
C GLN A 280 -10.76 9.92 12.00
N LYS A 281 -10.71 8.60 11.91
CA LYS A 281 -10.91 7.71 13.06
C LYS A 281 -9.79 7.89 14.09
N LEU A 282 -8.52 7.94 13.67
CA LEU A 282 -7.39 8.23 14.56
C LEU A 282 -7.46 9.63 15.19
N LYS A 283 -7.99 10.63 14.48
CA LYS A 283 -8.22 11.96 15.06
C LYS A 283 -9.29 11.95 16.17
N LYS A 284 -10.35 11.16 16.00
CA LYS A 284 -11.43 11.03 16.99
C LYS A 284 -11.02 10.14 18.16
N ASP A 285 -10.18 9.15 17.90
CA ASP A 285 -9.74 8.13 18.84
C ASP A 285 -8.27 7.77 18.57
N PRO A 286 -7.32 8.52 19.15
CA PRO A 286 -5.89 8.32 18.90
C PRO A 286 -5.36 6.94 19.31
N ASN A 287 -6.07 6.23 20.18
CA ASN A 287 -5.70 4.89 20.63
C ASN A 287 -6.37 3.78 19.80
N ALA A 288 -7.15 4.13 18.78
CA ALA A 288 -7.77 3.15 17.89
C ALA A 288 -6.71 2.33 17.15
N LYS A 289 -6.78 1.01 17.30
CA LYS A 289 -6.02 0.07 16.47
C LYS A 289 -6.76 -0.14 15.16
N LEU A 290 -6.19 0.39 14.09
CA LEU A 290 -6.76 0.26 12.74
C LEU A 290 -5.95 -0.75 11.94
N TYR A 291 -6.66 -1.53 11.15
CA TYR A 291 -6.09 -2.59 10.33
C TYR A 291 -6.62 -2.45 8.90
N ILE A 292 -5.79 -2.85 7.95
CA ILE A 292 -6.20 -3.11 6.58
C ILE A 292 -6.22 -4.62 6.41
N VAL A 293 -7.29 -5.11 5.82
CA VAL A 293 -7.50 -6.54 5.60
C VAL A 293 -7.22 -6.85 4.14
N HIS A 294 -6.35 -7.83 3.91
CA HIS A 294 -6.03 -8.38 2.60
C HIS A 294 -6.56 -9.79 2.48
N ARG A 295 -6.92 -10.19 1.27
CA ARG A 295 -7.16 -11.58 0.91
C ARG A 295 -5.91 -12.10 0.17
N GLU A 296 -5.38 -13.25 0.54
CA GLU A 296 -4.21 -13.85 -0.15
C GLU A 296 -4.52 -14.35 -1.56
#